data_AF-A0A932QE50-F1
#
_entry.id   AF-A0A932QE50-F1
#
_cell.length_a   1.000
_cell.length_b   1.000
_cell.length_c   1.000
_cell.angle_alpha   90.00
_cell.angle_beta   90.00
_cell.angle_gamma   90.00
#
_symmetry.space_group_name_H-M   'P 1'
#
loop_
_entity.id
_entity.type
_entity.pdbx_description
1 polymer ?
#
loop_
_entity_poly.entity_id
_entity_poly.type
_entity_poly.pdbx_seq_one_letter_code
_entity_poly.pdbx_strand_id
1 'polypeptide(L)'
;MHINKTRFFRQWHRWIGWVAALFLTWAAGTGILVAAREFWGEDEAIREATRDLVSPVLTTSPAAAFGDPVGRAMASAAKSAPGAPIDKIEVQFKGKQPTVTVYTGKPTGGEDRKLVFDANTGALLRNEDYADKPFLTRLHSGEAFGDGGLVAGMLWGFALLLMSVSGTVIYLRMHRPNRTGLKKVFW
;
A
#
# COMPACT_ATOMS: atom_id res chain seq x y z
N MET A 1 16.61 49.62 14.91
CA MET A 1 16.38 48.31 15.57
C MET A 1 17.15 47.24 14.79
N HIS A 2 18.32 46.82 15.27
CA HIS A 2 19.15 45.80 14.59
C HIS A 2 18.71 44.40 15.03
N ILE A 3 18.01 43.67 14.16
CA ILE A 3 17.68 42.26 14.40
C ILE A 3 18.99 41.47 14.34
N ASN A 4 19.33 40.81 15.44
CA ASN A 4 20.48 39.93 15.48
C ASN A 4 20.14 38.64 14.70
N LYS A 5 20.49 38.62 13.41
CA LYS A 5 20.06 37.62 12.40
C LYS A 5 20.29 36.17 12.87
N THR A 6 21.41 35.90 13.54
CA THR A 6 21.74 34.57 14.08
C THR A 6 20.77 34.08 15.15
N ARG A 7 20.33 34.97 16.06
CA ARG A 7 19.38 34.61 17.13
C ARG A 7 17.98 34.35 16.55
N PHE A 8 17.59 35.12 15.54
CA PHE A 8 16.34 34.94 14.80
C PHE A 8 16.29 33.57 14.11
N PHE A 9 17.29 33.22 13.29
CA PHE A 9 17.30 31.92 12.57
C PHE A 9 17.32 30.72 13.52
N ARG A 10 18.03 30.81 14.66
CA ARG A 10 18.02 29.74 15.68
C ARG A 10 16.64 29.52 16.28
N GLN A 11 15.93 30.60 16.63
CA GLN A 11 14.60 30.50 17.21
C GLN A 11 13.61 29.88 16.20
N TRP A 12 13.64 30.32 14.94
CA TRP A 12 12.80 29.76 13.89
C TRP A 12 13.11 28.30 13.59
N HIS A 13 14.39 27.94 13.47
CA HIS A 13 14.79 26.54 13.24
C HIS A 13 14.29 25.61 14.35
N ARG A 14 14.19 26.07 15.59
CA ARG A 14 13.66 25.27 16.71
C ARG A 14 12.16 25.07 16.64
N TRP A 15 11.41 26.15 16.38
CA TRP A 15 9.95 26.08 16.28
C TRP A 15 9.54 25.24 15.08
N ILE A 16 10.13 25.51 13.92
CA ILE A 16 9.90 24.73 12.70
C ILE A 16 10.37 23.29 12.91
N GLY A 17 11.56 23.08 13.49
CA GLY A 17 12.10 21.74 13.73
C GLY A 17 11.22 20.89 14.63
N TRP A 18 10.61 21.47 15.67
CA TRP A 18 9.68 20.75 16.55
C TRP A 18 8.41 20.33 15.83
N VAL A 19 7.78 21.24 15.08
CA VAL A 19 6.59 20.94 14.27
C VAL A 19 6.93 19.92 13.17
N ALA A 20 8.07 20.09 12.51
CA ALA A 20 8.55 19.18 11.48
C ALA A 20 8.83 17.78 12.04
N ALA A 21 9.40 17.65 13.24
CA ALA A 21 9.62 16.35 13.87
C ALA A 21 8.30 15.61 14.11
N LEU A 22 7.28 16.28 14.66
CA LEU A 22 5.96 15.66 14.85
C LEU A 22 5.35 15.21 13.51
N PHE A 23 5.41 16.08 12.49
CA PHE A 23 4.90 15.77 11.16
C PHE A 23 5.67 14.61 10.51
N LEU A 24 7.00 14.61 10.55
CA LEU A 24 7.84 13.58 9.95
C LEU A 24 7.68 12.23 10.67
N THR A 25 7.53 12.24 12.00
CA THR A 25 7.21 11.03 12.77
C THR A 25 5.88 10.45 12.33
N TRP A 26 4.85 11.29 12.20
CA TRP A 26 3.53 10.86 11.74
C TRP A 26 3.60 10.32 10.30
N ALA A 27 4.14 11.09 9.35
CA ALA A 27 4.22 10.73 7.94
C ALA A 27 5.04 9.45 7.71
N ALA A 28 6.18 9.32 8.38
CA ALA A 28 7.02 8.11 8.32
C ALA A 28 6.29 6.90 8.91
N GLY A 29 5.64 7.06 10.07
CA GLY A 29 4.87 6.00 10.71
C GLY A 29 3.73 5.50 9.83
N THR A 30 2.92 6.42 9.26
CA THR A 30 1.84 6.05 8.34
C THR A 30 2.36 5.42 7.05
N GLY A 31 3.49 5.90 6.51
CA GLY A 31 4.12 5.34 5.31
C GLY A 31 4.58 3.90 5.52
N ILE A 32 5.23 3.60 6.65
CA ILE A 32 5.63 2.23 7.01
C ILE A 32 4.41 1.31 7.11
N LEU A 33 3.34 1.75 7.78
CA LEU A 33 2.13 0.95 7.94
C LEU A 33 1.46 0.61 6.60
N VAL A 34 1.40 1.58 5.68
CA VAL A 34 0.85 1.36 4.33
C VAL A 34 1.72 0.39 3.55
N ALA A 35 3.04 0.61 3.51
CA ALA A 35 3.96 -0.25 2.77
C ALA A 35 3.99 -1.68 3.33
N ALA A 36 3.88 -1.84 4.65
CA ALA A 36 3.75 -3.16 5.29
C ALA A 36 2.45 -3.86 4.89
N ARG A 37 1.32 -3.15 4.83
CA ARG A 37 0.05 -3.73 4.37
C ARG A 37 0.09 -4.15 2.91
N GLU A 38 0.75 -3.38 2.06
CA GLU A 38 0.90 -3.73 0.65
C GLU A 38 1.80 -4.97 0.50
N PHE A 39 2.90 -5.03 1.24
CA PHE A 39 3.88 -6.11 1.16
C PHE A 39 3.38 -7.44 1.76
N TRP A 40 2.65 -7.39 2.88
CA TRP A 40 2.05 -8.57 3.54
C TRP A 40 0.53 -8.66 3.31
N GLY A 41 0.05 -8.11 2.20
CA GLY A 41 -1.37 -8.03 1.88
C GLY A 41 -2.04 -9.38 1.66
N GLU A 42 -3.35 -9.35 1.40
CA GLU A 42 -4.14 -10.57 1.17
C GLU A 42 -3.60 -11.41 0.00
N ASP A 43 -3.11 -10.77 -1.06
CA ASP A 43 -2.55 -11.46 -2.22
C ASP A 43 -1.28 -12.25 -1.85
N GLU A 44 -0.43 -11.69 -0.99
CA GLU A 44 0.75 -12.37 -0.45
C GLU A 44 0.34 -13.52 0.49
N ALA A 45 -0.64 -13.29 1.36
CA ALA A 45 -1.16 -14.33 2.25
C ALA A 45 -1.79 -15.51 1.48
N ILE A 46 -2.52 -15.21 0.38
CA ILE A 46 -3.07 -16.24 -0.51
C ILE A 46 -1.93 -16.97 -1.23
N ARG A 47 -0.93 -16.25 -1.72
CA ARG A 47 0.26 -16.85 -2.36
C ARG A 47 0.99 -17.80 -1.42
N GLU A 48 1.23 -17.41 -0.18
CA GLU A 48 1.86 -18.25 0.83
C GLU A 48 0.99 -19.46 1.18
N ALA A 49 -0.30 -19.25 1.44
CA ALA A 49 -1.23 -20.33 1.80
C ALA A 49 -1.45 -21.36 0.68
N THR A 50 -1.25 -20.96 -0.58
CA THR A 50 -1.42 -21.82 -1.76
C THR A 50 -0.11 -22.31 -2.37
N ARG A 51 1.04 -21.90 -1.82
CA ARG A 51 2.38 -22.20 -2.37
C ARG A 51 2.60 -23.69 -2.58
N ASP A 52 2.29 -24.48 -1.57
CA ASP A 52 2.57 -25.92 -1.56
C ASP A 52 1.39 -26.74 -2.13
N LEU A 53 0.34 -26.08 -2.62
CA LEU A 53 -0.81 -26.73 -3.25
C LEU A 53 -0.56 -26.97 -4.74
N VAL A 54 -0.98 -28.15 -5.19
CA VAL A 54 -1.01 -28.52 -6.61
C VAL A 54 -2.39 -28.15 -7.17
N SER A 55 -2.40 -27.49 -8.33
CA SER A 55 -3.64 -27.20 -9.05
C SER A 55 -4.28 -28.52 -9.51
N PRO A 56 -5.60 -28.72 -9.33
CA PRO A 56 -6.30 -29.86 -9.91
C PRO A 56 -6.48 -29.73 -11.43
N VAL A 57 -6.30 -28.52 -11.98
CA VAL A 57 -6.37 -28.24 -13.41
C VAL A 57 -4.97 -28.34 -14.01
N LEU A 58 -4.84 -29.24 -15.00
CA LEU A 58 -3.62 -29.52 -15.75
C LEU A 58 -3.70 -28.88 -17.14
N THR A 59 -2.56 -28.69 -17.80
CA THR A 59 -2.51 -28.24 -19.20
C THR A 59 -3.14 -29.24 -20.18
N THR A 60 -3.27 -30.49 -19.77
CA THR A 60 -3.98 -31.56 -20.50
C THR A 60 -5.44 -31.70 -20.09
N SER A 61 -5.91 -30.93 -19.10
CA SER A 61 -7.32 -30.96 -18.71
C SER A 61 -8.21 -30.50 -19.86
N PRO A 62 -9.44 -31.02 -19.97
CA PRO A 62 -10.40 -30.56 -20.97
C PRO A 62 -10.65 -29.05 -20.86
N ALA A 63 -11.01 -28.41 -21.97
CA ALA A 63 -11.28 -26.97 -22.01
C ALA A 63 -12.31 -26.51 -20.96
N ALA A 64 -13.31 -27.35 -20.68
CA ALA A 64 -14.32 -27.11 -19.66
C ALA A 64 -13.74 -26.91 -18.24
N ALA A 65 -12.61 -27.54 -17.92
CA ALA A 65 -12.00 -27.45 -16.59
C ALA A 65 -11.54 -26.04 -16.23
N PHE A 66 -11.17 -25.21 -17.21
CA PHE A 66 -10.82 -23.81 -17.01
C PHE A 66 -11.85 -22.83 -17.61
N GLY A 67 -12.61 -23.24 -18.62
CA GLY A 67 -13.65 -22.43 -19.26
C GLY A 67 -14.92 -22.30 -18.42
N ASP A 68 -15.41 -23.39 -17.82
CA ASP A 68 -16.68 -23.36 -17.08
C ASP A 68 -16.64 -22.43 -15.86
N PRO A 69 -15.56 -22.39 -15.04
CA PRO A 69 -15.45 -21.42 -13.96
C PRO A 69 -15.59 -19.97 -14.44
N VAL A 70 -14.93 -19.63 -15.55
CA VAL A 70 -15.02 -18.30 -16.15
C VAL A 70 -16.44 -18.03 -16.65
N GLY A 71 -17.05 -19.00 -17.34
CA GLY A 71 -18.44 -18.89 -17.81
C GLY A 71 -19.44 -18.65 -16.67
N ARG A 72 -19.31 -19.39 -15.56
CA ARG A 72 -20.14 -19.19 -14.36
C ARG A 72 -19.94 -17.80 -13.75
N ALA A 73 -18.69 -17.38 -13.57
CA ALA A 73 -18.37 -16.06 -13.03
C ALA A 73 -18.92 -14.95 -13.93
N MET A 74 -18.80 -15.07 -15.26
CA MET A 74 -19.34 -14.11 -16.21
C MET A 74 -20.87 -14.04 -16.19
N ALA A 75 -21.55 -15.19 -16.06
CA ALA A 75 -23.00 -15.22 -15.92
C ALA A 75 -23.47 -14.51 -14.63
N SER A 76 -22.70 -14.62 -13.54
CA SER A 76 -22.95 -13.89 -12.30
C SER A 76 -22.57 -12.41 -12.42
N ALA A 77 -21.46 -12.07 -13.06
CA ALA A 77 -21.02 -10.70 -13.30
C ALA A 77 -22.05 -9.93 -14.14
N ALA A 78 -22.64 -10.55 -15.16
CA ALA A 78 -23.69 -9.95 -15.97
C ALA A 78 -24.94 -9.55 -15.15
N LYS A 79 -25.21 -10.25 -14.03
CA LYS A 79 -26.28 -9.89 -13.10
C LYS A 79 -25.87 -8.76 -12.15
N SER A 80 -24.63 -8.77 -11.69
CA SER A 80 -24.09 -7.78 -10.73
C SER A 80 -23.72 -6.44 -11.36
N ALA A 81 -23.28 -6.44 -12.62
CA ALA A 81 -22.81 -5.28 -13.36
C ALA A 81 -23.26 -5.36 -14.84
N PRO A 82 -24.57 -5.21 -15.11
CA PRO A 82 -25.11 -5.36 -16.46
C PRO A 82 -24.54 -4.30 -17.41
N GLY A 83 -23.99 -4.74 -18.54
CA GLY A 83 -23.45 -3.86 -19.58
C GLY A 83 -22.10 -3.22 -19.25
N ALA A 84 -21.46 -3.58 -18.13
CA ALA A 84 -20.12 -3.09 -17.81
C ALA A 84 -19.07 -3.73 -18.76
N PRO A 85 -18.19 -2.94 -19.40
CA PRO A 85 -17.03 -3.45 -20.12
C PRO A 85 -16.15 -4.32 -19.22
N ILE A 86 -15.53 -5.36 -19.78
CA ILE A 86 -14.60 -6.23 -19.07
C ILE A 86 -13.19 -5.83 -19.46
N ASP A 87 -12.38 -5.42 -18.49
CA ASP A 87 -11.01 -4.99 -18.72
C ASP A 87 -10.03 -6.16 -18.56
N LYS A 88 -10.27 -7.02 -17.56
CA LYS A 88 -9.38 -8.14 -17.22
C LYS A 88 -10.12 -9.26 -16.51
N ILE A 89 -9.68 -10.50 -16.71
CA ILE A 89 -10.13 -11.67 -15.95
C ILE A 89 -8.90 -12.37 -15.37
N GLU A 90 -8.92 -12.67 -14.07
CA GLU A 90 -7.92 -13.49 -13.40
C GLU A 90 -8.56 -14.76 -12.87
N VAL A 91 -7.83 -15.88 -12.96
CA VAL A 91 -8.33 -17.17 -12.49
C VAL A 91 -7.30 -17.82 -11.58
N GLN A 92 -7.76 -18.21 -10.39
CA GLN A 92 -6.97 -18.94 -9.41
C GLN A 92 -7.57 -20.33 -9.18
N PHE A 93 -6.89 -21.36 -9.70
CA PHE A 93 -7.30 -22.76 -9.52
C PHE A 93 -6.77 -23.42 -8.24
N LYS A 94 -5.80 -22.78 -7.57
CA LYS A 94 -5.19 -23.29 -6.34
C LYS A 94 -5.96 -22.82 -5.11
N GLY A 95 -6.11 -23.71 -4.13
CA GLY A 95 -6.71 -23.40 -2.83
C GLY A 95 -8.00 -24.17 -2.56
N LYS A 96 -8.49 -24.06 -1.32
CA LYS A 96 -9.78 -24.65 -0.90
C LYS A 96 -10.98 -23.98 -1.57
N GLN A 97 -10.82 -22.71 -1.93
CA GLN A 97 -11.83 -21.90 -2.59
C GLN A 97 -11.19 -21.25 -3.82
N PRO A 98 -11.15 -21.95 -4.98
CA PRO A 98 -10.65 -21.35 -6.22
C PRO A 98 -11.54 -20.18 -6.63
N THR A 99 -10.97 -19.18 -7.27
CA THR A 99 -11.64 -17.91 -7.57
C THR A 99 -11.51 -17.50 -9.04
N VAL A 100 -12.49 -16.76 -9.52
CA VAL A 100 -12.42 -16.00 -10.76
C VAL A 100 -12.67 -14.54 -10.42
N THR A 101 -11.73 -13.68 -10.76
CA THR A 101 -11.84 -12.23 -10.55
C THR A 101 -12.10 -11.55 -11.89
N VAL A 102 -13.15 -10.74 -11.95
CA VAL A 102 -13.52 -9.95 -13.12
C VAL A 102 -13.31 -8.48 -12.80
N TYR A 103 -12.42 -7.83 -13.54
CA TYR A 103 -12.20 -6.39 -13.48
C TYR A 103 -13.04 -5.75 -14.58
N THR A 104 -13.89 -4.80 -14.22
CA THR A 104 -14.73 -4.09 -15.17
C THR A 104 -14.31 -2.63 -15.31
N GLY A 105 -14.50 -2.13 -16.53
CA GLY A 105 -14.30 -0.73 -16.87
C GLY A 105 -15.60 0.06 -16.91
N LYS A 106 -15.49 1.34 -17.22
CA LYS A 106 -16.60 2.24 -17.49
C LYS A 106 -16.83 2.35 -19.00
N PRO A 107 -18.09 2.50 -19.47
CA PRO A 107 -18.38 2.69 -20.89
C PRO A 107 -17.66 3.90 -21.52
N THR A 108 -17.30 4.90 -20.72
CA THR A 108 -16.58 6.10 -21.13
C THR A 108 -15.05 5.95 -21.10
N GLY A 109 -14.54 4.76 -20.80
CA GLY A 109 -13.12 4.52 -20.52
C GLY A 109 -12.76 4.77 -19.05
N GLY A 110 -11.75 4.04 -18.57
CA GLY A 110 -11.33 3.99 -17.18
C GLY A 110 -11.97 2.84 -16.41
N GLU A 111 -11.48 2.62 -15.19
CA GLU A 111 -11.83 1.45 -14.37
C GLU A 111 -13.07 1.69 -13.51
N ASP A 112 -13.74 0.60 -13.12
CA ASP A 112 -14.95 0.62 -12.31
C ASP A 112 -14.83 -0.24 -11.04
N ARG A 113 -14.84 -1.57 -11.18
CA ARG A 113 -14.90 -2.48 -10.03
C ARG A 113 -14.19 -3.81 -10.30
N LYS A 114 -13.81 -4.47 -9.21
CA LYS A 114 -13.24 -5.81 -9.13
C LYS A 114 -14.27 -6.71 -8.46
N LEU A 115 -14.76 -7.70 -9.20
CA LEU A 115 -15.74 -8.68 -8.73
C LEU A 115 -15.05 -10.03 -8.56
N VAL A 116 -15.00 -10.54 -7.33
CA VAL A 116 -14.39 -11.84 -7.02
C VAL A 116 -15.49 -12.88 -6.86
N PHE A 117 -15.43 -13.95 -7.63
CA PHE A 117 -16.38 -15.06 -7.63
C PHE A 117 -15.73 -16.36 -7.19
N ASP A 118 -16.52 -17.21 -6.56
CA ASP A 118 -16.16 -18.62 -6.34
C ASP A 118 -16.16 -19.37 -7.68
N ALA A 119 -15.04 -19.98 -8.04
CA ALA A 119 -14.85 -20.63 -9.34
C ALA A 119 -15.72 -21.90 -9.51
N ASN A 120 -16.11 -22.55 -8.41
CA ASN A 120 -16.90 -23.77 -8.45
C ASN A 120 -18.39 -23.45 -8.63
N THR A 121 -18.88 -22.44 -7.93
CA THR A 121 -20.32 -22.13 -7.83
C THR A 121 -20.74 -20.92 -8.65
N GLY A 122 -19.81 -20.00 -8.93
CA GLY A 122 -20.11 -18.68 -9.51
C GLY A 122 -20.70 -17.69 -8.50
N ALA A 123 -20.71 -18.01 -7.20
CA ALA A 123 -21.20 -17.09 -6.18
C ALA A 123 -20.29 -15.86 -6.06
N LEU A 124 -20.87 -14.66 -5.95
CA LEU A 124 -20.12 -13.43 -5.71
C LEU A 124 -19.58 -13.46 -4.26
N LEU A 125 -18.27 -13.44 -4.12
CA LEU A 125 -17.58 -13.39 -2.82
C LEU A 125 -17.28 -11.97 -2.40
N ARG A 126 -16.80 -11.13 -3.33
CA ARG A 126 -16.41 -9.74 -3.06
C ARG A 126 -16.72 -8.82 -4.22
N ASN A 127 -17.05 -7.58 -3.88
CA ASN A 127 -17.23 -6.48 -4.82
C ASN A 127 -16.45 -5.28 -4.28
N GLU A 128 -15.35 -4.97 -4.96
CA GLU A 128 -14.39 -3.95 -4.55
C GLU A 128 -14.32 -2.87 -5.64
N ASP A 129 -14.16 -1.61 -5.25
CA ASP A 129 -13.89 -0.55 -6.23
C ASP A 129 -12.51 -0.80 -6.88
N TYR A 130 -12.45 -0.69 -8.21
CA TYR A 130 -11.20 -0.85 -8.96
C TYR A 130 -10.84 0.48 -9.59
N ALA A 131 -9.73 1.04 -9.11
CA ALA A 131 -9.11 2.21 -9.69
C ALA A 131 -7.59 2.08 -9.53
N ASP A 132 -6.88 2.10 -10.65
CA ASP A 132 -5.44 1.99 -10.71
C ASP A 132 -4.89 3.19 -9.94
N LYS A 133 -3.96 2.89 -9.03
CA LYS A 133 -3.23 3.93 -8.32
C LYS A 133 -2.55 4.82 -9.36
N PRO A 134 -2.76 6.15 -9.34
CA PRO A 134 -2.08 7.07 -10.24
C PRO A 134 -0.56 6.86 -10.19
N PHE A 135 0.13 7.03 -11.33
CA PHE A 135 1.57 6.78 -11.42
C PHE A 135 2.38 7.48 -10.31
N LEU A 136 2.07 8.74 -10.00
CA LEU A 136 2.71 9.51 -8.92
C LEU A 136 2.55 8.82 -7.55
N THR A 137 1.39 8.22 -7.28
CA THR A 137 1.14 7.46 -6.06
C THR A 137 2.00 6.20 -6.02
N ARG A 138 2.07 5.45 -7.13
CA ARG A 138 2.93 4.25 -7.24
C ARG A 138 4.42 4.56 -7.12
N LEU A 139 4.85 5.70 -7.68
CA LEU A 139 6.21 6.17 -7.56
C LEU A 139 6.53 6.55 -6.11
N HIS A 140 5.61 7.24 -5.44
CA HIS A 140 5.78 7.65 -4.05
C HIS A 140 5.77 6.47 -3.07
N SER A 141 4.91 5.47 -3.29
CA SER A 141 4.86 4.27 -2.44
C SER A 141 6.01 3.30 -2.71
N GLY A 142 6.68 3.41 -3.85
CA GLY A 142 7.72 2.49 -4.30
C GLY A 142 7.19 1.32 -5.14
N GLU A 143 5.87 1.16 -5.28
CA GLU A 143 5.23 0.13 -6.12
C GLU A 143 5.59 0.24 -7.60
N ALA A 144 6.02 1.42 -8.07
CA ALA A 144 6.54 1.59 -9.43
C ALA A 144 7.78 0.70 -9.71
N PHE A 145 8.47 0.25 -8.65
CA PHE A 145 9.62 -0.66 -8.73
C PHE A 145 9.30 -2.06 -8.18
N GLY A 146 8.02 -2.39 -8.00
CA GLY A 146 7.56 -3.65 -7.42
C GLY A 146 7.91 -3.81 -5.95
N ASP A 147 7.93 -5.06 -5.48
CA ASP A 147 8.15 -5.43 -4.07
C ASP A 147 9.47 -4.88 -3.49
N GLY A 148 10.53 -4.82 -4.31
CA GLY A 148 11.81 -4.25 -3.89
C GLY A 148 11.72 -2.75 -3.57
N GLY A 149 10.90 -2.01 -4.31
CA GLY A 149 10.64 -0.59 -4.04
C GLY A 149 9.85 -0.37 -2.75
N LEU A 150 8.88 -1.24 -2.45
CA LEU A 150 8.17 -1.23 -1.16
C LEU A 150 9.12 -1.44 0.02
N VAL A 151 10.04 -2.40 -0.08
CA VAL A 151 11.06 -2.65 0.96
C VAL A 151 11.97 -1.44 1.17
N ALA A 152 12.47 -0.85 0.08
CA ALA A 152 13.29 0.36 0.16
C ALA A 152 12.50 1.53 0.80
N GLY A 153 11.23 1.70 0.44
CA GLY A 153 10.33 2.68 1.04
C GLY A 153 10.14 2.47 2.54
N MET A 154 9.92 1.22 2.98
CA MET A 154 9.81 0.88 4.40
C MET A 154 11.09 1.20 5.18
N LEU A 155 12.26 0.84 4.63
CA LEU A 155 13.56 1.14 5.26
C LEU A 155 13.79 2.64 5.39
N TRP A 156 13.44 3.41 4.35
CA TRP A 156 13.55 4.86 4.38
C TRP A 156 12.59 5.49 5.41
N GLY A 157 11.33 5.04 5.44
CA GLY A 157 10.37 5.45 6.46
C GLY A 157 10.87 5.14 7.87
N PHE A 158 11.41 3.95 8.08
CA PHE A 158 11.95 3.55 9.38
C PHE A 158 13.15 4.43 9.79
N ALA A 159 14.06 4.74 8.87
CA ALA A 159 15.16 5.66 9.11
C ALA A 159 14.68 7.06 9.51
N LEU A 160 13.69 7.62 8.79
CA LEU A 160 13.08 8.91 9.12
C LEU A 160 12.40 8.89 10.49
N LEU A 161 11.71 7.80 10.83
CA LEU A 161 11.07 7.62 12.13
C LEU A 161 12.12 7.63 13.25
N LEU A 162 13.20 6.86 13.10
CA LEU A 162 14.30 6.83 14.05
C LEU A 162 14.96 8.19 14.20
N MET A 163 15.25 8.88 13.09
CA MET A 163 15.84 10.23 13.13
C MET A 163 14.91 11.24 13.82
N SER A 164 13.61 11.19 13.55
CA SER A 164 12.65 12.12 14.16
C SER A 164 12.47 11.86 15.66
N VAL A 165 12.33 10.59 16.06
CA VAL A 165 12.23 10.21 17.48
C VAL A 165 13.53 10.54 18.24
N SER A 166 14.68 10.17 17.69
CA SER A 166 15.97 10.48 18.33
C SER A 166 16.23 11.98 18.40
N GLY A 167 15.92 12.74 17.35
CA GLY A 167 15.98 14.20 17.34
C GLY A 167 15.08 14.83 18.41
N THR A 168 13.85 14.32 18.56
CA THR A 168 12.89 14.70 19.60
C THR A 168 13.44 14.44 21.00
N VAL A 169 13.97 13.25 21.26
CA VAL A 169 14.58 12.88 22.55
C VAL A 169 15.77 13.79 22.87
N ILE A 170 16.63 14.06 21.88
CA ILE A 170 17.77 14.97 22.03
C ILE A 170 17.28 16.38 22.35
N TYR A 171 16.27 16.88 21.62
CA TYR A 171 15.68 18.20 21.84
C TYR A 171 15.17 18.37 23.28
N LEU A 172 14.40 17.39 23.77
CA LEU A 172 13.87 17.38 25.14
C LEU A 172 14.99 17.30 26.18
N ARG A 173 16.03 16.48 25.94
CA ARG A 173 17.21 16.40 26.82
C ARG A 173 18.00 17.70 26.88
N MET A 174 17.99 18.49 25.82
CA MET A 174 18.68 19.78 25.78
C MET A 174 17.91 20.92 26.44
N HIS A 175 16.58 20.83 26.57
CA HIS A 175 15.74 21.84 27.24
C HIS A 175 15.91 21.87 28.78
N ARG A 176 16.83 21.06 29.35
CA ARG A 176 17.05 21.03 30.81
C ARG A 176 17.79 22.29 31.32
N PRO A 177 17.30 22.96 32.39
CA PRO A 177 17.67 24.34 32.76
C PRO A 177 19.11 24.58 33.25
N ASN A 178 19.92 23.54 33.55
CA ASN A 178 21.24 23.71 34.18
C ASN A 178 22.45 23.52 33.25
N ARG A 179 22.42 24.04 32.00
CA ARG A 179 23.56 23.89 31.06
C ARG A 179 24.38 25.18 30.88
N THR A 180 25.67 25.11 31.21
CA THR A 180 26.68 26.18 31.07
C THR A 180 27.70 25.86 29.94
N GLY A 181 28.35 26.89 29.38
CA GLY A 181 29.42 26.77 28.36
C GLY A 181 28.95 26.66 26.90
N LEU A 182 29.78 26.07 26.01
CA LEU A 182 29.48 25.81 24.58
C LEU A 182 28.14 25.05 24.37
N LYS A 183 27.63 24.38 25.40
CA LYS A 183 26.31 23.74 25.45
C LYS A 183 25.13 24.71 25.37
N LYS A 184 25.37 26.01 25.60
CA LYS A 184 24.42 27.12 25.36
C LYS A 184 24.44 27.58 23.90
N VAL A 185 25.50 27.31 23.14
CA VAL A 185 25.68 27.85 21.78
C VAL A 185 24.82 27.11 20.75
N PHE A 186 24.54 25.82 20.98
CA PHE A 186 23.50 25.08 20.27
C PHE A 186 22.07 25.30 20.83
N TRP A 187 21.85 26.27 21.76
CA TRP A 187 20.54 26.64 22.34
C TRP A 187 20.20 28.13 22.36
#